data_AF-A0A530LQB6-F1
#
_entry.id   AF-A0A530LQB6-F1
#
_cell.length_a   1.000
_cell.length_b   1.000
_cell.length_c   1.000
_cell.angle_alpha   90.00
_cell.angle_beta   90.00
_cell.angle_gamma   90.00
#
_symmetry.space_group_name_H-M   'P 1'
#
loop_
_entity.id
_entity.type
_entity.pdbx_description
1 polymer ?
#
loop_
_entity_poly.entity_id
_entity_poly.type
_entity_poly.pdbx_seq_one_letter_code
_entity_poly.pdbx_strand_id
1 'polypeptide(L)'
;MRIMNTLPLLASLALTLACAFTGARAQDLDRAPGENDLAFAKRVVAFADNADPHTTAVSWNGLQTLFVDYQTAEDYPERPLVALQRLADNRYRAIQVTIGEQEGDTPDIALGLANADHDPAKELIVILSWAQMHYDVEGTLYEVRIFDGSKPGQKALTQLAQRSTSASRRSRRSRLN
;
A
#
# COMPACT_ATOMS: atom_id res chain seq x y z
N MET A 1 -77.70 -24.58 -13.63
CA MET A 1 -77.21 -24.99 -14.95
C MET A 1 -75.77 -24.49 -15.09
N ARG A 2 -74.85 -25.47 -15.04
CA ARG A 2 -73.43 -25.56 -15.47
C ARG A 2 -72.43 -24.38 -15.37
N ILE A 3 -71.42 -24.70 -14.55
CA ILE A 3 -70.01 -24.27 -14.45
C ILE A 3 -69.23 -24.49 -15.76
N MET A 4 -68.21 -23.64 -16.03
CA MET A 4 -66.87 -23.93 -16.64
C MET A 4 -66.07 -22.61 -16.63
N ASN A 5 -65.11 -22.35 -15.72
CA ASN A 5 -63.72 -22.83 -15.62
C ASN A 5 -62.89 -22.73 -16.91
N THR A 6 -61.94 -21.77 -16.96
CA THR A 6 -60.60 -21.96 -17.55
C THR A 6 -59.61 -20.97 -16.93
N LEU A 7 -58.64 -21.49 -16.19
CA LEU A 7 -57.41 -20.82 -15.74
C LEU A 7 -56.54 -20.42 -16.95
N PRO A 8 -55.76 -19.33 -16.85
CA PRO A 8 -54.49 -19.23 -17.54
C PRO A 8 -53.32 -19.69 -16.63
N LEU A 9 -52.52 -20.52 -17.27
CA LEU A 9 -51.29 -21.18 -16.84
C LEU A 9 -50.12 -20.19 -16.62
N LEU A 10 -49.33 -20.46 -15.58
CA LEU A 10 -47.85 -20.47 -15.53
C LEU A 10 -47.05 -19.48 -16.40
N ALA A 11 -46.28 -18.61 -15.73
CA ALA A 11 -44.86 -18.39 -16.04
C ALA A 11 -44.17 -17.66 -14.87
N SER A 12 -43.83 -18.41 -13.82
CA SER A 12 -42.92 -17.94 -12.76
C SER A 12 -41.48 -17.95 -13.31
N LEU A 13 -41.02 -16.82 -13.83
CA LEU A 13 -39.62 -16.63 -14.19
C LEU A 13 -38.84 -16.23 -12.92
N ALA A 14 -38.48 -17.23 -12.11
CA ALA A 14 -37.53 -17.04 -11.02
C ALA A 14 -36.12 -16.92 -11.62
N LEU A 15 -35.71 -15.69 -11.92
CA LEU A 15 -34.34 -15.38 -12.32
C LEU A 15 -33.44 -15.51 -11.07
N THR A 16 -32.95 -16.72 -10.82
CA THR A 16 -31.88 -16.97 -9.85
C THR A 16 -30.58 -16.42 -10.43
N LEU A 17 -30.33 -15.14 -10.18
CA LEU A 17 -29.02 -14.54 -10.37
C LEU A 17 -28.10 -15.14 -9.31
N ALA A 18 -27.49 -16.29 -9.63
CA ALA A 18 -26.33 -16.77 -8.90
C ALA A 18 -25.23 -15.73 -9.12
N CYS A 19 -25.12 -14.78 -8.20
CA CYS A 19 -23.93 -13.97 -8.04
C CYS A 19 -22.78 -14.96 -7.86
N ALA A 20 -22.04 -15.19 -8.95
CA ALA A 20 -20.71 -15.72 -8.90
C ALA A 20 -19.91 -14.70 -8.09
N PHE A 21 -19.89 -14.88 -6.77
CA PHE A 21 -18.82 -14.37 -5.96
C PHE A 21 -17.57 -15.05 -6.51
N THR A 22 -16.89 -14.38 -7.43
CA THR A 22 -15.45 -14.52 -7.61
C THR A 22 -14.86 -14.18 -6.26
N GLY A 23 -14.84 -15.18 -5.37
CA GLY A 23 -14.03 -15.14 -4.18
C GLY A 23 -12.63 -14.91 -4.67
N ALA A 24 -12.11 -13.70 -4.47
CA ALA A 24 -10.69 -13.45 -4.44
C ALA A 24 -10.15 -14.43 -3.40
N ARG A 25 -9.76 -15.62 -3.84
CA ARG A 25 -9.03 -16.54 -2.99
C ARG A 25 -7.82 -15.75 -2.55
N ALA A 26 -7.57 -15.71 -1.24
CA ALA A 26 -6.28 -15.32 -0.73
C ALA A 26 -5.27 -16.15 -1.52
N GLN A 27 -4.53 -15.49 -2.42
CA GLN A 27 -3.49 -16.18 -3.16
C GLN A 27 -2.44 -16.53 -2.12
N ASP A 28 -2.19 -17.82 -1.93
CA ASP A 28 -1.07 -18.27 -1.11
C ASP A 28 0.21 -17.86 -1.86
N LEU A 29 0.88 -16.82 -1.37
CA LEU A 29 2.07 -16.27 -2.01
C LEU A 29 3.29 -17.03 -1.52
N ASP A 30 3.66 -18.10 -2.20
CA ASP A 30 4.87 -18.86 -1.90
C ASP A 30 6.02 -18.44 -2.78
N ARG A 31 7.23 -18.41 -2.23
CA ARG A 31 8.47 -18.21 -3.01
C ARG A 31 8.97 -19.56 -3.52
N ALA A 32 9.25 -19.66 -4.81
CA ALA A 32 9.80 -20.87 -5.40
C ALA A 32 11.28 -21.07 -4.97
N PRO A 33 11.76 -22.32 -4.86
CA PRO A 33 13.16 -22.58 -4.53
C PRO A 33 14.13 -21.88 -5.50
N GLY A 34 15.05 -21.07 -4.98
CA GLY A 34 16.03 -20.33 -5.78
C GLY A 34 15.47 -19.09 -6.51
N GLU A 35 14.20 -18.76 -6.33
CA GLU A 35 13.60 -17.55 -6.89
C GLU A 35 14.21 -16.30 -6.23
N ASN A 36 14.75 -15.40 -7.05
CA ASN A 36 15.30 -14.14 -6.57
C ASN A 36 14.20 -13.12 -6.24
N ASP A 37 14.58 -12.06 -5.54
CA ASP A 37 13.65 -11.05 -5.04
C ASP A 37 12.80 -10.40 -6.13
N LEU A 38 13.44 -10.01 -7.24
CA LEU A 38 12.77 -9.35 -8.35
C LEU A 38 11.80 -10.28 -9.09
N ALA A 39 12.20 -11.54 -9.34
CA ALA A 39 11.35 -12.53 -9.99
C ALA A 39 10.11 -12.84 -9.13
N PHE A 40 10.31 -13.00 -7.83
CA PHE A 40 9.22 -13.17 -6.86
C PHE A 40 8.27 -11.96 -6.86
N ALA A 41 8.84 -10.76 -6.75
CA ALA A 41 8.08 -9.50 -6.74
C ALA A 41 7.24 -9.35 -8.02
N LYS A 42 7.83 -9.56 -9.19
CA LYS A 42 7.15 -9.47 -10.49
C LYS A 42 5.96 -10.41 -10.57
N ARG A 43 6.11 -11.66 -10.13
CA ARG A 43 5.03 -12.66 -10.16
C ARG A 43 3.89 -12.32 -9.20
N VAL A 44 4.23 -11.85 -8.00
CA VAL A 44 3.25 -11.58 -6.94
C VAL A 44 2.50 -10.26 -7.16
N VAL A 45 3.24 -9.22 -7.54
CA VAL A 45 2.70 -7.86 -7.71
C VAL A 45 2.14 -7.66 -9.12
N ALA A 46 2.60 -8.46 -10.09
CA ALA A 46 2.15 -8.44 -11.49
C ALA A 46 2.33 -7.08 -12.18
N PHE A 47 3.43 -6.37 -11.90
CA PHE A 47 3.80 -5.17 -12.64
C PHE A 47 4.25 -5.50 -14.08
N ALA A 48 4.14 -4.53 -14.98
CA ALA A 48 4.44 -4.68 -16.39
C ALA A 48 5.93 -5.00 -16.66
N ASP A 49 6.23 -5.63 -17.79
CA ASP A 49 7.61 -6.00 -18.16
C ASP A 49 8.56 -4.80 -18.30
N ASN A 50 8.00 -3.63 -18.66
CA ASN A 50 8.71 -2.36 -18.79
C ASN A 50 8.59 -1.48 -17.55
N ALA A 51 8.02 -1.98 -16.45
CA ALA A 51 8.09 -1.27 -15.18
C ALA A 51 9.57 -1.14 -14.75
N ASP A 52 9.88 -0.10 -14.00
CA ASP A 52 11.17 0.11 -13.33
C ASP A 52 11.08 -0.30 -11.85
N PRO A 53 11.20 -1.60 -11.52
CA PRO A 53 11.01 -2.08 -10.15
C PRO A 53 12.29 -2.01 -9.32
N HIS A 54 12.13 -1.65 -8.05
CA HIS A 54 13.15 -1.80 -7.02
C HIS A 54 12.66 -2.71 -5.90
N THR A 55 13.60 -3.47 -5.32
CA THR A 55 13.31 -4.38 -4.22
C THR A 55 14.27 -4.14 -3.06
N THR A 56 13.73 -4.02 -1.85
CA THR A 56 14.51 -3.85 -0.62
C THR A 56 14.11 -4.90 0.41
N ALA A 57 14.99 -5.86 0.68
CA ALA A 57 14.78 -6.89 1.70
C ALA A 57 15.23 -6.41 3.09
N VAL A 58 14.38 -6.54 4.09
CA VAL A 58 14.67 -6.16 5.48
C VAL A 58 13.92 -7.01 6.50
N SER A 59 14.47 -7.14 7.70
CA SER A 59 13.74 -7.66 8.86
C SER A 59 12.99 -6.53 9.56
N TRP A 60 11.67 -6.46 9.38
CA TRP A 60 10.80 -5.46 9.99
C TRP A 60 9.96 -6.12 11.10
N ASN A 61 10.15 -5.68 12.35
CA ASN A 61 9.45 -6.20 13.53
C ASN A 61 9.54 -7.72 13.68
N GLY A 62 10.72 -8.28 13.37
CA GLY A 62 11.01 -9.71 13.46
C GLY A 62 10.52 -10.54 12.27
N LEU A 63 9.88 -9.93 11.28
CA LEU A 63 9.41 -10.59 10.06
C LEU A 63 10.25 -10.17 8.86
N GLN A 64 10.68 -11.14 8.06
CA GLN A 64 11.34 -10.87 6.79
C GLN A 64 10.32 -10.22 5.84
N THR A 65 10.66 -9.03 5.36
CA THR A 65 9.81 -8.21 4.50
C THR A 65 10.60 -7.79 3.28
N LEU A 66 10.04 -8.05 2.09
CA LEU A 66 10.54 -7.52 0.83
C LEU A 66 9.67 -6.35 0.43
N PHE A 67 10.19 -5.14 0.51
CA PHE A 67 9.55 -3.96 -0.07
C PHE A 67 9.79 -3.94 -1.56
N VAL A 68 8.74 -3.63 -2.32
CA VAL A 68 8.75 -3.57 -3.77
C VAL A 68 8.10 -2.26 -4.18
N ASP A 69 8.85 -1.41 -4.86
CA ASP A 69 8.30 -0.27 -5.60
C ASP A 69 8.52 -0.44 -7.09
N TYR A 70 7.66 0.15 -7.90
CA TYR A 70 7.77 0.11 -9.36
C TYR A 70 7.06 1.30 -9.97
N GLN A 71 7.51 1.76 -11.14
CA GLN A 71 6.82 2.80 -11.89
C GLN A 71 5.69 2.21 -12.76
N THR A 72 4.50 2.82 -12.73
CA THR A 72 3.39 2.43 -13.62
C THR A 72 3.64 2.90 -15.05
N ALA A 73 3.06 2.20 -16.04
CA ALA A 73 3.30 2.47 -17.47
C ALA A 73 2.28 3.45 -18.08
N GLU A 74 1.75 4.37 -17.28
CA GLU A 74 0.69 5.31 -17.67
C GLU A 74 1.26 6.68 -18.10
N ASP A 75 0.43 7.53 -18.72
CA ASP A 75 0.82 8.90 -19.11
C ASP A 75 1.20 9.77 -17.90
N TYR A 76 0.65 9.43 -16.74
CA TYR A 76 0.94 10.03 -15.44
C TYR A 76 1.47 8.94 -14.50
N PRO A 77 2.76 8.56 -14.64
CA PRO A 77 3.32 7.44 -13.92
C PRO A 77 3.37 7.69 -12.41
N GLU A 78 2.83 6.74 -11.67
CA GLU A 78 2.89 6.67 -10.21
C GLU A 78 3.96 5.66 -9.78
N ARG A 79 4.36 5.71 -8.51
CA ARG A 79 5.27 4.72 -7.91
C ARG A 79 4.63 3.99 -6.72
N PRO A 80 3.80 2.94 -6.94
CA PRO A 80 3.27 2.12 -5.86
C PRO A 80 4.37 1.47 -5.03
N LEU A 81 4.16 1.37 -3.71
CA LEU A 81 5.02 0.63 -2.78
C LEU A 81 4.22 -0.46 -2.07
N VAL A 82 4.71 -1.70 -2.17
CA VAL A 82 4.09 -2.90 -1.59
C VAL A 82 5.08 -3.61 -0.67
N ALA A 83 4.62 -4.09 0.47
CA ALA A 83 5.39 -4.96 1.35
C ALA A 83 4.96 -6.42 1.17
N LEU A 84 5.91 -7.27 0.78
CA LEU A 84 5.74 -8.74 0.77
C LEU A 84 6.36 -9.31 2.04
N GLN A 85 5.52 -9.59 3.03
CA GLN A 85 5.96 -10.02 4.37
C GLN A 85 5.80 -11.53 4.55
N ARG A 86 6.87 -12.19 4.97
CA ARG A 86 6.90 -13.63 5.26
C ARG A 86 6.24 -13.91 6.62
N LEU A 87 5.33 -14.88 6.63
CA LEU A 87 4.63 -15.39 7.79
C LEU A 87 5.37 -16.59 8.39
N ALA A 88 4.92 -17.04 9.56
CA ALA A 88 5.54 -18.15 10.30
C ALA A 88 5.51 -19.49 9.53
N ASP A 89 4.54 -19.68 8.63
CA ASP A 89 4.40 -20.85 7.77
C ASP A 89 5.19 -20.74 6.44
N ASN A 90 6.04 -19.72 6.32
CA ASN A 90 6.83 -19.38 5.13
C ASN A 90 6.05 -18.82 3.95
N ARG A 91 4.72 -18.71 4.05
CA ARG A 91 3.92 -18.00 3.04
C ARG A 91 4.13 -16.50 3.18
N TYR A 92 3.88 -15.78 2.10
CA TYR A 92 3.91 -14.33 2.09
C TYR A 92 2.49 -13.76 2.10
N ARG A 93 2.38 -12.54 2.62
CA ARG A 93 1.24 -11.66 2.38
C ARG A 93 1.72 -10.38 1.71
N ALA A 94 0.91 -9.87 0.80
CA ALA A 94 1.10 -8.54 0.22
C ALA A 94 0.32 -7.52 1.04
N ILE A 95 0.98 -6.39 1.34
CA ILE A 95 0.38 -5.26 2.05
C ILE A 95 0.68 -4.01 1.23
N GLN A 96 -0.35 -3.30 0.80
CA GLN A 96 -0.17 -1.98 0.18
C GLN A 96 0.43 -1.03 1.24
N VAL A 97 1.55 -0.40 0.94
CA VAL A 97 2.14 0.60 1.83
C VAL A 97 1.60 1.98 1.46
N THR A 98 1.90 2.42 0.25
CA THR A 98 1.52 3.75 -0.25
C THR A 98 1.63 3.80 -1.77
N ILE A 99 1.24 4.91 -2.38
CA ILE A 99 1.46 5.22 -3.79
C ILE A 99 2.21 6.54 -3.81
N GLY A 100 3.38 6.58 -4.43
CA GLY A 100 4.05 7.84 -4.72
C GLY A 100 3.37 8.50 -5.93
N GLU A 101 2.50 9.46 -5.68
CA GLU A 101 1.83 10.23 -6.72
C GLU A 101 2.83 11.13 -7.47
N GLN A 102 2.47 11.52 -8.69
CA GLN A 102 3.27 12.44 -9.48
C GLN A 102 3.19 13.87 -8.91
N GLU A 103 4.33 14.55 -8.83
CA GLU A 103 4.41 15.99 -8.51
C GLU A 103 5.50 16.62 -9.37
N GLY A 104 5.16 16.93 -10.62
CA GLY A 104 6.09 17.37 -11.67
C GLY A 104 6.95 16.25 -12.27
N ASP A 105 7.26 15.22 -11.49
CA ASP A 105 7.95 13.99 -11.89
C ASP A 105 7.38 12.77 -11.14
N THR A 106 7.81 11.55 -11.46
CA THR A 106 7.57 10.37 -10.62
C THR A 106 8.55 10.37 -9.45
N PRO A 107 8.11 10.10 -8.20
CA PRO A 107 9.02 10.14 -7.07
C PRO A 107 9.98 8.97 -7.06
N ASP A 108 11.20 9.19 -6.56
CA ASP A 108 12.02 8.13 -6.00
C ASP A 108 11.58 7.78 -4.58
N ILE A 109 11.82 6.54 -4.15
CA ILE A 109 11.46 6.03 -2.82
C ILE A 109 12.71 5.66 -2.04
N ALA A 110 12.83 6.18 -0.82
CA ALA A 110 13.75 5.71 0.19
C ALA A 110 12.99 5.22 1.44
N LEU A 111 13.52 4.18 2.08
CA LEU A 111 12.87 3.50 3.21
C LEU A 111 13.74 3.60 4.47
N GLY A 112 13.09 3.78 5.62
CA GLY A 112 13.72 3.73 6.94
C GLY A 112 12.85 3.01 7.95
N LEU A 113 13.47 2.38 8.95
CA LEU A 113 12.76 1.80 10.10
C LEU A 113 13.19 2.53 11.36
N ALA A 114 12.25 3.18 12.04
CA ALA A 114 12.50 3.95 13.26
C ALA A 114 11.68 3.40 14.43
N ASN A 115 11.98 3.87 15.63
CA ASN A 115 11.12 3.73 16.80
C ASN A 115 10.76 5.16 17.23
N ALA A 116 9.73 5.72 16.62
CA ALA A 116 9.37 7.13 16.72
C ALA A 116 8.52 7.42 17.96
N ASP A 117 7.74 6.45 18.44
CA ASP A 117 6.86 6.60 19.61
C ASP A 117 7.37 5.89 20.89
N HIS A 118 8.56 5.28 20.83
CA HIS A 118 9.20 4.52 21.90
C HIS A 118 8.52 3.19 22.26
N ASP A 119 7.68 2.64 21.39
CA ASP A 119 7.16 1.28 21.55
C ASP A 119 8.14 0.20 21.02
N PRO A 120 7.95 -1.09 21.31
CA PRO A 120 8.85 -2.14 20.82
C PRO A 120 8.82 -2.36 19.30
N ALA A 121 7.75 -1.96 18.62
CA ALA A 121 7.56 -2.09 17.19
C ALA A 121 8.14 -0.87 16.47
N LYS A 122 8.91 -1.13 15.42
CA LYS A 122 9.42 -0.08 14.56
C LYS A 122 8.36 0.38 13.57
N GLU A 123 8.23 1.69 13.39
CA GLU A 123 7.49 2.31 12.30
C GLU A 123 8.29 2.27 11.00
N LEU A 124 7.56 2.20 9.89
CA LEU A 124 8.11 2.38 8.56
C LEU A 124 8.07 3.86 8.19
N ILE A 125 9.22 4.40 7.83
CA ILE A 125 9.37 5.72 7.24
C ILE A 125 9.56 5.52 5.73
N VAL A 126 8.70 6.17 4.94
CA VAL A 126 8.83 6.27 3.49
C VAL A 126 9.13 7.72 3.16
N ILE A 127 10.25 7.94 2.45
CA ILE A 127 10.64 9.24 1.93
C ILE A 127 10.39 9.19 0.43
N LEU A 128 9.52 10.09 -0.04
CA LEU A 128 9.30 10.36 -1.45
C LEU A 128 10.13 11.57 -1.84
N SER A 129 10.80 11.51 -2.99
CA SER A 129 11.56 12.64 -3.52
C SER A 129 11.29 12.87 -4.99
N TRP A 130 10.92 14.10 -5.33
CA TRP A 130 10.66 14.54 -6.70
C TRP A 130 11.70 15.58 -7.12
N ALA A 131 12.38 15.34 -8.23
CA ALA A 131 13.19 16.38 -8.87
C ALA A 131 12.26 17.53 -9.30
N GLN A 132 12.61 18.76 -8.93
CA GLN A 132 11.88 19.96 -9.28
C GLN A 132 12.75 20.83 -10.18
N MET A 133 12.21 21.19 -11.34
CA MET A 133 12.90 22.04 -12.31
C MET A 133 11.99 23.18 -12.75
N HIS A 134 12.38 24.39 -12.42
CA HIS A 134 11.81 25.63 -12.94
C HIS A 134 12.89 26.43 -13.66
N TYR A 135 12.47 27.38 -14.51
CA TYR A 135 13.36 28.14 -15.39
C TYR A 135 14.58 28.74 -14.66
N ASP A 136 14.43 29.16 -13.40
CA ASP A 136 15.49 29.79 -12.60
C ASP A 136 15.87 29.03 -11.31
N VAL A 137 15.22 27.89 -11.01
CA VAL A 137 15.41 27.17 -9.74
C VAL A 137 15.33 25.67 -9.97
N GLU A 138 16.34 24.94 -9.49
CA GLU A 138 16.36 23.48 -9.41
C GLU A 138 16.42 23.03 -7.95
N GLY A 139 15.84 21.87 -7.67
CA GLY A 139 15.86 21.29 -6.33
C GLY A 139 15.15 19.95 -6.25
N THR A 140 14.89 19.52 -5.02
CA THR A 140 14.16 18.28 -4.75
C THR A 140 13.09 18.56 -3.71
N LEU A 141 11.84 18.24 -4.04
CA LEU A 141 10.75 18.22 -3.09
C LEU A 141 10.77 16.88 -2.36
N TYR A 142 10.55 16.90 -1.04
CA TYR A 142 10.48 15.71 -0.23
C TYR A 142 9.15 15.61 0.51
N GLU A 143 8.58 14.41 0.56
CA GLU A 143 7.47 14.07 1.45
C GLU A 143 7.89 12.91 2.34
N VAL A 144 7.53 12.97 3.62
CA VAL A 144 7.78 11.89 4.59
C VAL A 144 6.45 11.33 5.07
N ARG A 145 6.25 10.04 4.81
CA ARG A 145 5.10 9.26 5.29
C ARG A 145 5.57 8.26 6.34
N ILE A 146 4.87 8.20 7.46
CA ILE A 146 5.20 7.31 8.58
C ILE A 146 4.03 6.35 8.77
N PHE A 147 4.33 5.06 8.94
CA PHE A 147 3.33 4.00 9.08
C PHE A 147 3.61 3.14 10.30
N ASP A 148 2.55 2.78 11.03
CA ASP A 148 2.61 1.77 12.07
C ASP A 148 3.12 0.42 11.54
N GLY A 149 3.61 -0.41 12.47
CA GLY A 149 3.87 -1.83 12.22
C GLY A 149 2.64 -2.56 11.65
N SER A 150 2.88 -3.44 10.68
CA SER A 150 1.81 -4.25 10.07
C SER A 150 1.12 -5.18 11.09
N LYS A 151 -0.22 -5.22 11.10
CA LYS A 151 -1.04 -6.11 11.94
C LYS A 151 -1.48 -7.37 11.18
N PRO A 152 -1.78 -8.50 11.84
CA PRO A 152 -2.30 -9.70 11.16
C PRO A 152 -3.54 -9.40 10.31
N GLY A 153 -3.62 -9.96 9.09
CA GLY A 153 -4.74 -9.76 8.16
C GLY A 153 -4.82 -8.38 7.47
N GLN A 154 -3.94 -7.44 7.82
CA GLN A 154 -3.90 -6.12 7.21
C GLN A 154 -3.52 -6.17 5.72
N LYS A 155 -4.33 -5.54 4.87
CA LYS A 155 -4.10 -5.45 3.41
C LYS A 155 -3.46 -4.15 2.96
N ALA A 156 -3.59 -3.09 3.77
CA ALA A 156 -3.00 -1.79 3.52
C ALA A 156 -2.53 -1.17 4.84
N LEU A 157 -1.37 -0.53 4.84
CA LEU A 157 -0.90 0.24 5.98
C LEU A 157 -1.71 1.52 6.14
N THR A 158 -1.83 1.95 7.39
CA THR A 158 -2.45 3.24 7.71
C THR A 158 -1.32 4.21 7.99
N GLN A 159 -1.26 5.29 7.21
CA GLN A 159 -0.34 6.38 7.46
C GLN A 159 -0.71 7.06 8.78
N LEU A 160 0.29 7.29 9.63
CA LEU A 160 0.15 8.07 10.84
C LEU A 160 -0.03 9.54 10.47
N ALA A 161 -1.08 10.15 11.01
CA ALA A 161 -1.29 11.58 10.86
C ALA A 161 -0.09 12.33 11.49
N GLN A 162 0.52 13.25 10.74
CA GLN A 162 1.52 14.14 11.32
C GLN A 162 0.84 14.95 12.43
N ARG A 163 1.20 14.66 13.70
CA ARG A 163 0.78 15.50 14.82
C ARG A 163 1.56 16.82 14.73
N SER A 164 0.98 17.80 14.04
CA SER A 164 1.44 19.19 14.10
C SER A 164 1.31 19.68 15.55
N THR A 165 2.37 19.52 16.32
CA THR A 165 2.44 20.06 17.68
C THR A 165 2.77 21.53 17.56
N SER A 166 1.74 22.35 17.33
CA SER A 166 1.85 23.81 17.38
C SER A 166 2.12 24.23 18.82
N ALA A 167 3.38 24.14 19.26
CA ALA A 167 3.82 24.68 20.52
C ALA A 167 3.79 26.23 20.42
N SER A 168 2.62 26.82 20.65
CA SER A 168 2.48 28.24 20.94
C SER A 168 3.27 28.54 22.21
N ARG A 169 4.53 28.92 22.02
CA ARG A 169 5.41 29.47 23.06
C ARG A 169 4.83 30.82 23.48
N ARG A 170 3.87 30.81 24.42
CA ARG A 170 3.43 32.04 25.10
C ARG A 170 4.61 32.52 25.94
N SER A 171 5.35 33.48 25.40
CA SER A 171 6.37 34.24 26.12
C SER A 171 5.74 34.88 27.35
N ARG A 172 5.90 34.26 28.52
CA ARG A 172 5.60 34.89 29.81
C ARG A 172 6.67 35.97 30.04
N ARG A 173 6.40 37.21 29.62
CA ARG A 173 7.12 38.37 30.13
C ARG A 173 6.79 38.50 31.61
N SER A 174 7.74 38.11 32.46
CA SER A 174 7.77 38.52 33.86
C SER A 174 7.90 40.04 33.91
N ARG A 175 6.90 40.73 34.46
CA ARG A 175 7.06 42.10 34.95
C ARG A 175 7.54 42.00 36.39
N LEU A 176 8.79 42.40 36.61
CA LEU A 176 9.26 42.82 37.92
C LEU A 176 8.58 44.16 38.25
N ASN A 177 7.92 44.22 39.40
CA ASN A 177 7.79 45.38 40.28
C ASN A 177 7.70 44.84 41.71
#